data_AF-A0A6C0IFT1-F1
#
_entry.id   AF-A0A6C0IFT1-F1
#
_cell.length_a   1.000
_cell.length_b   1.000
_cell.length_c   1.000
_cell.angle_alpha   90.00
_cell.angle_beta   90.00
_cell.angle_gamma   90.00
#
_symmetry.space_group_name_H-M   'P 1'
#
loop_
_entity.id
_entity.type
_entity.pdbx_description
1 polymer ?
#
loop_
_entity_poly.entity_id
_entity_poly.type
_entity_poly.pdbx_seq_one_letter_code
_entity_poly.pdbx_strand_id
1 'polypeptide(L)'
;MISNKNVGESSETFCCEKCKYYTVKKYNFDKHNLTSKHLNSMFSNENVAKSSKSSKEHTDIYTCNNCNKNYKDPSGLWRHKKKCLVKNCDDEIITENISNTQLIDLIVKQSKENIDLKNLLLEQNKMMMEFVKDKNTVINNTNTSTNTNSHNKTFNLQFFLNETCKNAMNMSDFVNSIKLQLSDLESVGKLGYIEGLSKIIIKNLNALDVTERPVHCSDSKRDTMYVKDEDKWEKENEENHKVLKAIEDIANKNSKMVKEWKQKNPECASSKSHKADVYSHIMIQAVCSNNDVNNNKILKKIAKEVTIDKY
;
A
#
# COMPACT_ATOMS: atom_id res chain seq x y z
N MET A 1 -39.91 -32.42 58.69
CA MET A 1 -41.06 -31.49 58.63
C MET A 1 -40.71 -30.36 57.67
N ILE A 2 -41.46 -30.25 56.55
CA ILE A 2 -42.00 -29.03 55.88
C ILE A 2 -41.04 -27.80 55.82
N SER A 3 -40.66 -27.17 54.70
CA SER A 3 -41.09 -27.20 53.30
C SER A 3 -40.12 -26.43 52.38
N ASN A 4 -40.21 -26.78 51.09
CA ASN A 4 -39.76 -26.17 49.83
C ASN A 4 -39.37 -24.67 49.79
N LYS A 5 -38.27 -24.40 49.07
CA LYS A 5 -38.20 -23.44 47.95
C LYS A 5 -37.31 -23.98 46.81
N ASN A 6 -37.91 -24.17 45.63
CA ASN A 6 -37.24 -24.39 44.34
C ASN A 6 -36.56 -23.10 43.87
N VAL A 7 -35.27 -23.12 43.49
CA VAL A 7 -34.68 -22.33 42.38
C VAL A 7 -33.35 -22.99 41.93
N GLY A 8 -33.32 -23.47 40.67
CA GLY A 8 -32.20 -23.34 39.71
C GLY A 8 -30.93 -24.18 39.90
N GLU A 9 -30.81 -25.24 39.10
CA GLU A 9 -29.61 -26.08 38.93
C GLU A 9 -28.32 -25.28 38.66
N SER A 10 -27.27 -25.55 39.43
CA SER A 10 -25.92 -25.03 39.19
C SER A 10 -25.33 -25.70 37.93
N SER A 11 -25.24 -24.96 36.83
CA SER A 11 -24.60 -25.47 35.61
C SER A 11 -23.07 -25.53 35.78
N GLU A 12 -22.52 -26.74 35.94
CA GLU A 12 -21.07 -26.96 35.91
C GLU A 12 -20.50 -26.50 34.56
N THR A 13 -19.48 -25.64 34.60
CA THR A 13 -18.83 -25.10 33.39
C THR A 13 -17.55 -25.88 33.09
N PHE A 14 -17.43 -26.40 31.88
CA PHE A 14 -16.29 -27.13 31.36
C PHE A 14 -15.33 -26.18 30.61
N CYS A 15 -14.03 -26.29 30.87
CA CYS A 15 -12.99 -25.44 30.28
C CYS A 15 -11.83 -26.28 29.73
N CYS A 16 -11.35 -25.93 28.53
CA CYS A 16 -10.07 -26.40 27.99
C CYS A 16 -9.05 -25.27 28.05
N GLU A 17 -8.06 -25.39 28.93
CA GLU A 17 -7.05 -24.34 29.15
C GLU A 17 -6.14 -24.13 27.94
N LYS A 18 -5.77 -25.20 27.22
CA LYS A 18 -4.89 -25.10 26.03
C LYS A 18 -5.54 -24.34 24.88
N CYS A 19 -6.83 -24.55 24.64
CA CYS A 19 -7.57 -23.88 23.57
C CYS A 19 -8.36 -22.65 24.06
N LYS A 20 -8.33 -22.36 25.37
CA LYS A 20 -9.14 -21.33 26.05
C LYS A 20 -10.64 -21.41 25.68
N TYR A 21 -11.17 -22.62 25.57
CA TYR A 21 -12.56 -22.89 25.17
C TYR A 21 -13.41 -23.24 26.39
N TYR A 22 -14.62 -22.64 26.50
CA TYR A 22 -15.52 -22.81 27.65
C TYR A 22 -16.92 -23.24 27.19
N THR A 23 -17.56 -24.14 27.93
CA THR A 23 -18.95 -24.53 27.67
C THR A 23 -19.62 -25.12 28.92
N VAL A 24 -20.92 -24.91 29.10
CA VAL A 24 -21.70 -25.51 30.20
C VAL A 24 -22.26 -26.90 29.87
N LYS A 25 -22.08 -27.36 28.62
CA LYS A 25 -22.62 -28.64 28.14
C LYS A 25 -21.50 -29.65 27.96
N LYS A 26 -21.50 -30.71 28.78
CA LYS A 26 -20.51 -31.79 28.72
C LYS A 26 -20.33 -32.39 27.32
N TYR A 27 -21.43 -32.68 26.63
CA TYR A 27 -21.40 -33.21 25.25
C TYR A 27 -20.59 -32.34 24.27
N ASN A 28 -20.70 -31.00 24.38
CA ASN A 28 -19.95 -30.09 23.53
C ASN A 28 -18.46 -30.05 23.90
N PHE A 29 -18.16 -30.25 25.18
CA PHE A 29 -16.78 -30.34 25.67
C PHE A 29 -16.11 -31.65 25.21
N ASP A 30 -16.82 -32.77 25.29
CA ASP A 30 -16.33 -34.06 24.80
C ASP A 30 -16.10 -34.00 23.27
N LYS A 31 -17.03 -33.39 22.54
CA LYS A 31 -16.87 -33.16 21.09
C LYS A 31 -15.68 -32.24 20.79
N HIS A 32 -15.47 -31.19 21.58
CA HIS A 32 -14.30 -30.30 21.46
C HIS A 32 -12.98 -31.08 21.57
N ASN A 33 -12.85 -31.95 22.59
CA ASN A 33 -11.66 -32.75 22.84
C ASN A 33 -11.32 -33.73 21.70
N LEU A 34 -12.34 -34.17 20.95
CA LEU A 34 -12.18 -35.08 19.81
C LEU A 34 -11.90 -34.36 18.49
N THR A 35 -11.97 -33.03 18.44
CA THR A 35 -11.70 -32.31 17.19
C THR A 35 -10.22 -32.41 16.81
N SER A 36 -9.93 -32.59 15.52
CA SER A 36 -8.56 -32.60 15.00
C SER A 36 -7.79 -31.33 15.35
N LYS A 37 -8.48 -30.19 15.51
CA LYS A 37 -7.88 -28.93 15.93
C LYS A 37 -7.38 -28.97 17.37
N HIS A 38 -8.18 -29.54 18.29
CA HIS A 38 -7.78 -29.73 19.69
C HIS A 38 -6.66 -30.78 19.81
N LEU A 39 -6.78 -31.92 19.10
CA LEU A 39 -5.77 -32.98 19.11
C LEU A 39 -4.42 -32.49 18.56
N ASN A 40 -4.39 -31.76 17.43
CA ASN A 40 -3.15 -31.20 16.90
C ASN A 40 -2.53 -30.14 17.82
N SER A 41 -3.36 -29.38 18.55
CA SER A 41 -2.92 -28.44 19.59
C SER A 41 -2.37 -29.13 20.84
N MET A 42 -2.71 -30.39 21.08
CA MET A 42 -2.24 -31.18 22.23
C MET A 42 -0.85 -31.78 22.00
N PHE A 43 -0.52 -32.16 20.76
CA PHE A 43 0.71 -32.89 20.39
C PHE A 43 1.81 -32.01 19.77
N SER A 44 1.70 -30.68 19.89
CA SER A 44 2.76 -29.79 19.42
C SER A 44 3.88 -29.70 20.46
N ASN A 45 4.91 -30.54 20.33
CA ASN A 45 6.28 -30.14 20.64
C ASN A 45 7.31 -30.98 19.86
N GLU A 46 8.12 -30.25 19.10
CA GLU A 46 9.55 -30.39 18.75
C GLU A 46 10.19 -31.78 18.60
N ASN A 47 10.81 -31.96 17.42
CA ASN A 47 11.88 -32.89 17.05
C ASN A 47 11.54 -34.38 16.91
N VAL A 48 11.33 -34.85 15.68
CA VAL A 48 12.00 -36.09 15.20
C VAL A 48 12.22 -36.02 13.68
N ALA A 49 13.49 -35.91 13.29
CA ALA A 49 13.95 -36.35 11.98
C ALA A 49 14.07 -37.89 11.97
N LYS A 50 13.66 -38.49 10.84
CA LYS A 50 13.99 -39.84 10.34
C LYS A 50 13.55 -41.05 11.18
N SER A 51 12.60 -41.83 10.63
CA SER A 51 12.88 -43.24 10.33
C SER A 51 11.95 -43.80 9.25
N SER A 52 12.59 -44.29 8.21
CA SER A 52 12.12 -45.04 7.05
C SER A 52 11.54 -46.42 7.37
N LYS A 53 10.47 -46.80 6.63
CA LYS A 53 10.26 -48.08 5.90
C LYS A 53 8.79 -48.11 5.40
N SER A 54 8.53 -47.69 4.17
CA SER A 54 8.44 -48.53 2.97
C SER A 54 7.26 -49.50 2.96
N SER A 55 6.14 -49.04 2.40
CA SER A 55 5.27 -49.85 1.55
C SER A 55 4.67 -48.93 0.49
N LYS A 56 4.87 -49.29 -0.78
CA LYS A 56 4.33 -48.60 -1.94
C LYS A 56 2.80 -48.63 -1.87
N GLU A 57 2.15 -47.48 -1.92
CA GLU A 57 0.80 -47.38 -2.46
C GLU A 57 0.76 -46.15 -3.37
N HIS A 58 0.61 -46.41 -4.67
CA HIS A 58 0.05 -45.43 -5.59
C HIS A 58 -1.30 -45.01 -5.00
N THR A 59 -1.38 -43.85 -4.36
CA THR A 59 -2.68 -43.23 -4.14
C THR A 59 -3.16 -42.74 -5.49
N ASP A 60 -3.92 -43.57 -6.19
CA ASP A 60 -4.67 -43.15 -7.37
C ASP A 60 -5.53 -41.95 -6.98
N ILE A 61 -5.16 -40.77 -7.48
CA ILE A 61 -5.91 -39.55 -7.26
C ILE A 61 -7.07 -39.56 -8.25
N TYR A 62 -8.30 -39.54 -7.74
CA TYR A 62 -9.50 -39.55 -8.55
C TYR A 62 -9.95 -38.12 -8.85
N THR A 63 -9.78 -37.68 -10.09
CA THR A 63 -10.15 -36.33 -10.52
C THR A 63 -11.57 -36.30 -11.10
N CYS A 64 -12.34 -35.26 -10.79
CA CYS A 64 -13.61 -35.02 -11.46
C CYS A 64 -13.40 -34.34 -12.80
N ASN A 65 -13.80 -34.98 -13.90
CA ASN A 65 -13.68 -34.41 -15.25
C ASN A 65 -14.46 -33.11 -15.46
N ASN A 66 -15.49 -32.84 -14.66
CA ASN A 66 -16.33 -31.65 -14.82
C ASN A 66 -15.78 -30.41 -14.09
N CYS A 67 -14.94 -30.57 -13.05
CA CYS A 67 -14.45 -29.44 -12.26
C CYS A 67 -13.00 -29.57 -11.77
N ASN A 68 -12.29 -30.61 -12.23
CA ASN A 68 -10.90 -30.93 -11.92
C ASN A 68 -10.56 -31.03 -10.42
N LYS A 69 -11.56 -31.27 -9.56
CA LYS A 69 -11.33 -31.54 -8.14
C LYS A 69 -10.82 -32.96 -7.92
N ASN A 70 -9.80 -33.07 -7.05
CA ASN A 70 -9.12 -34.31 -6.72
C ASN A 70 -9.68 -34.95 -5.45
N TYR A 71 -9.87 -36.26 -5.47
CA TYR A 71 -10.40 -37.06 -4.39
C TYR A 71 -9.46 -38.22 -4.07
N LYS A 72 -9.38 -38.56 -2.78
CA LYS A 72 -8.50 -39.63 -2.27
C LYS A 72 -9.06 -41.03 -2.54
N ASP A 73 -10.33 -41.13 -2.90
CA ASP A 73 -11.03 -42.39 -3.08
C ASP A 73 -12.17 -42.27 -4.11
N PRO A 74 -12.60 -43.39 -4.75
CA PRO A 74 -13.67 -43.39 -5.74
C PRO A 74 -15.03 -42.97 -5.18
N SER A 75 -15.29 -43.24 -3.88
CA SER A 75 -16.57 -42.92 -3.24
C SER A 75 -16.72 -41.42 -3.02
N GLY A 76 -15.62 -40.73 -2.67
CA GLY A 76 -15.51 -39.28 -2.61
C GLY A 76 -15.81 -38.64 -3.96
N LEU A 77 -15.20 -39.16 -5.04
CA LEU A 77 -15.50 -38.71 -6.41
C LEU A 77 -16.97 -38.97 -6.78
N TRP A 78 -17.55 -40.13 -6.44
CA TRP A 78 -18.94 -40.45 -6.75
C TRP A 78 -19.95 -39.54 -6.03
N ARG A 79 -19.73 -39.27 -4.73
CA ARG A 79 -20.55 -38.33 -3.95
C ARG A 79 -20.46 -36.92 -4.52
N HIS A 80 -19.27 -36.52 -4.97
CA HIS A 80 -19.06 -35.26 -5.66
C HIS A 80 -19.80 -35.22 -7.01
N LYS A 81 -19.66 -36.24 -7.87
CA LYS A 81 -20.32 -36.31 -9.19
C LYS A 81 -21.83 -36.09 -9.10
N LYS A 82 -22.48 -36.60 -8.04
CA LYS A 82 -23.92 -36.39 -7.79
C LYS A 82 -24.33 -34.95 -7.49
N LYS A 83 -23.39 -34.11 -7.04
CA LYS A 83 -23.62 -32.71 -6.63
C LYS A 83 -22.80 -31.72 -7.48
N CYS A 84 -22.09 -32.19 -8.49
CA CYS A 84 -21.26 -31.33 -9.33
C CYS A 84 -22.20 -30.53 -10.26
N LEU A 85 -22.32 -29.24 -10.00
CA LEU A 85 -23.21 -28.31 -10.72
C LEU A 85 -22.59 -27.75 -12.01
N VAL A 86 -21.34 -28.11 -12.32
CA VAL A 86 -20.68 -27.69 -13.56
C VAL A 86 -21.23 -28.57 -14.69
N LYS A 87 -22.18 -28.01 -15.46
CA LYS A 87 -22.55 -28.53 -16.77
C LYS A 87 -21.33 -28.38 -17.68
N ASN A 88 -20.98 -29.42 -18.43
CA ASN A 88 -20.10 -29.26 -19.57
C ASN A 88 -20.73 -28.19 -20.47
N CYS A 89 -20.11 -27.02 -20.55
CA CYS A 89 -20.20 -26.24 -21.77
C CYS A 89 -19.40 -27.05 -22.79
N ASP A 90 -20.10 -27.77 -23.66
CA ASP A 90 -19.54 -28.01 -24.98
C ASP A 90 -19.48 -26.62 -25.62
N ASP A 91 -18.42 -25.87 -25.30
CA ASP A 91 -18.01 -24.75 -26.12
C ASP A 91 -17.56 -25.40 -27.43
N GLU A 92 -18.49 -25.52 -28.38
CA GLU A 92 -18.11 -25.46 -29.78
C GLU A 92 -17.27 -24.19 -29.91
N ILE A 93 -15.96 -24.37 -29.95
CA ILE A 93 -15.07 -23.36 -30.50
C ILE A 93 -15.51 -23.24 -31.95
N ILE A 94 -16.43 -22.30 -32.20
CA ILE A 94 -16.61 -21.74 -33.51
C ILE A 94 -15.28 -21.03 -33.79
N THR A 95 -14.36 -21.74 -34.44
CA THR A 95 -13.25 -21.10 -35.15
C THR A 95 -13.85 -20.38 -36.35
N GLU A 96 -14.58 -19.30 -36.08
CA GLU A 96 -14.74 -18.25 -37.06
C GLU A 96 -13.33 -17.73 -37.30
N ASN A 97 -12.77 -18.11 -38.45
CA ASN A 97 -11.63 -17.41 -39.04
C ASN A 97 -12.09 -15.97 -39.30
N ILE A 98 -12.08 -15.13 -38.27
CA ILE A 98 -12.14 -13.69 -38.42
C ILE A 98 -10.93 -13.35 -39.28
N SER A 99 -11.19 -13.05 -40.54
CA SER A 99 -10.13 -12.67 -41.47
C SER A 99 -9.33 -11.55 -40.82
N ASN A 100 -7.99 -11.64 -40.87
CA ASN A 100 -7.11 -10.62 -40.30
C ASN A 100 -7.50 -9.19 -40.75
N THR A 101 -8.11 -9.06 -41.95
CA THR A 101 -8.68 -7.79 -42.43
C THR A 101 -9.86 -7.26 -41.62
N GLN A 102 -10.77 -8.09 -41.12
CA GLN A 102 -11.89 -7.67 -40.28
C GLN A 102 -11.43 -7.24 -38.88
N LEU A 103 -10.44 -7.94 -38.32
CA LEU A 103 -9.84 -7.57 -37.03
C LEU A 103 -9.08 -6.23 -37.13
N ILE A 104 -8.32 -6.03 -38.22
CA ILE A 104 -7.63 -4.76 -38.48
C ILE A 104 -8.63 -3.61 -38.63
N ASP A 105 -9.73 -3.80 -39.35
CA ASP A 105 -10.76 -2.77 -39.52
C ASP A 105 -11.41 -2.37 -38.18
N LEU A 106 -11.69 -3.35 -37.32
CA LEU A 106 -12.21 -3.14 -35.97
C LEU A 106 -11.23 -2.36 -35.08
N ILE A 107 -9.95 -2.71 -35.13
CA ILE A 107 -8.87 -2.02 -34.40
C ILE A 107 -8.70 -0.59 -34.92
N VAL A 108 -8.73 -0.37 -36.23
CA VAL A 108 -8.63 0.96 -36.84
C VAL A 108 -9.83 1.82 -36.45
N LYS A 109 -11.04 1.24 -36.47
CA LYS A 109 -12.26 1.95 -36.04
C LYS A 109 -12.21 2.33 -34.57
N GLN A 110 -11.80 1.41 -33.70
CA GLN A 110 -11.61 1.69 -32.26
C GLN A 110 -10.52 2.73 -32.02
N SER A 111 -9.42 2.67 -32.77
CA SER A 111 -8.34 3.67 -32.71
C SER A 111 -8.84 5.06 -33.12
N LYS A 112 -9.69 5.13 -34.16
CA LYS A 112 -10.30 6.38 -34.60
C LYS A 112 -11.27 6.94 -33.57
N GLU A 113 -12.14 6.10 -33.00
CA GLU A 113 -13.02 6.50 -31.89
C GLU A 113 -12.23 7.01 -30.67
N ASN A 114 -11.09 6.39 -30.35
CA ASN A 114 -10.20 6.87 -29.29
C ASN A 114 -9.54 8.23 -29.63
N ILE A 115 -9.16 8.46 -30.88
CA ILE A 115 -8.65 9.76 -31.34
C ILE A 115 -9.74 10.83 -31.22
N ASP A 116 -10.97 10.52 -31.61
CA ASP A 116 -12.11 11.44 -31.53
C ASP A 116 -12.47 11.75 -30.08
N LEU A 117 -12.47 10.75 -29.19
CA LEU A 117 -12.61 10.92 -27.73
C LEU A 117 -11.52 11.82 -27.16
N LYS A 118 -10.25 11.62 -27.57
CA LYS A 118 -9.13 12.46 -27.14
C LYS A 118 -9.30 13.90 -27.61
N ASN A 119 -9.74 14.11 -28.84
CA ASN A 119 -10.00 15.45 -29.39
C ASN A 119 -11.14 16.15 -28.67
N LEU A 120 -12.25 15.44 -28.39
CA LEU A 120 -13.37 15.96 -27.60
C LEU A 120 -12.91 16.38 -26.19
N LEU A 121 -12.03 15.58 -25.55
CA LEU A 121 -11.48 15.90 -24.23
C LEU A 121 -10.59 17.14 -24.27
N LEU A 122 -9.77 17.28 -25.32
CA LEU A 122 -8.93 18.47 -25.53
C LEU A 122 -9.78 19.72 -25.81
N GLU A 123 -10.86 19.59 -26.57
CA GLU A 123 -11.79 20.68 -26.88
C GLU A 123 -12.58 21.10 -25.64
N GLN A 124 -13.08 20.14 -24.84
CA GLN A 124 -13.70 20.41 -23.54
C GLN A 124 -12.72 21.12 -22.60
N ASN A 125 -11.46 20.70 -22.55
CA ASN A 125 -10.43 21.37 -21.75
C ASN A 125 -10.12 22.79 -22.25
N LYS A 126 -10.08 23.01 -23.57
CA LYS A 126 -9.91 24.35 -24.17
C LYS A 126 -11.09 25.26 -23.85
N MET A 127 -12.33 24.78 -24.04
CA MET A 127 -13.53 25.52 -23.67
C MET A 127 -13.54 25.86 -22.17
N MET A 128 -13.19 24.90 -21.31
CA MET A 128 -13.10 25.16 -19.87
C MET A 128 -12.04 26.22 -19.53
N MET A 129 -10.92 26.26 -20.27
CA MET A 129 -9.92 27.33 -20.14
C MET A 129 -10.41 28.69 -20.68
N GLU A 130 -11.13 28.73 -21.78
CA GLU A 130 -11.73 29.96 -22.32
C GLU A 130 -12.77 30.55 -21.37
N PHE A 131 -13.65 29.72 -20.80
CA PHE A 131 -14.60 30.13 -19.76
C PHE A 131 -13.93 30.70 -18.50
N VAL A 132 -12.70 30.28 -18.20
CA VAL A 132 -11.90 30.81 -17.07
C VAL A 132 -11.19 32.12 -17.46
N LYS A 133 -10.75 32.28 -18.71
CA LYS A 133 -10.15 33.53 -19.19
C LYS A 133 -11.17 34.67 -19.27
N ASP A 134 -12.37 34.41 -19.78
CA ASP A 134 -13.38 35.45 -20.00
C ASP A 134 -13.93 36.08 -18.70
N LYS A 135 -13.80 35.39 -17.57
CA LYS A 135 -14.17 35.95 -16.24
C LYS A 135 -13.18 36.97 -15.70
N ASN A 136 -11.98 37.09 -16.26
CA ASN A 136 -10.93 37.99 -15.76
C ASN A 136 -10.74 39.28 -16.60
N THR A 137 -11.49 39.48 -17.69
CA THR A 137 -11.20 40.55 -18.67
C THR A 137 -12.34 41.50 -19.05
N VAL A 138 -13.44 41.58 -18.29
CA VAL A 138 -14.47 42.61 -18.54
C VAL A 138 -14.82 43.38 -17.28
N ILE A 139 -14.06 44.45 -17.01
CA ILE A 139 -14.55 45.60 -16.25
C ILE A 139 -14.44 46.78 -17.19
N ASN A 140 -15.54 47.15 -17.83
CA ASN A 140 -15.82 48.53 -18.25
C ASN A 140 -17.33 48.68 -18.56
N ASN A 141 -18.01 49.34 -17.62
CA ASN A 141 -19.19 50.20 -17.76
C ASN A 141 -20.39 49.71 -18.59
N THR A 142 -21.44 49.23 -17.90
CA THR A 142 -22.82 49.77 -18.01
C THR A 142 -23.73 49.13 -16.94
N ASN A 143 -24.54 49.97 -16.30
CA ASN A 143 -25.35 49.65 -15.13
C ASN A 143 -26.46 48.62 -15.41
N THR A 144 -26.30 47.40 -14.90
CA THR A 144 -27.41 46.54 -14.49
C THR A 144 -27.08 45.88 -13.15
N SER A 145 -27.87 46.21 -12.13
CA SER A 145 -27.73 45.66 -10.79
C SER A 145 -28.20 44.20 -10.77
N THR A 146 -27.27 43.27 -10.94
CA THR A 146 -27.40 41.90 -10.42
C THR A 146 -26.33 41.71 -9.35
N ASN A 147 -26.77 41.63 -8.09
CA ASN A 147 -25.89 41.40 -6.96
C ASN A 147 -25.53 39.90 -6.90
N THR A 148 -24.71 39.43 -7.84
CA THR A 148 -24.06 38.11 -7.77
C THR A 148 -22.67 38.31 -7.19
N ASN A 149 -22.61 38.27 -5.87
CA ASN A 149 -21.36 38.29 -5.10
C ASN A 149 -20.66 36.92 -5.26
N SER A 150 -20.03 36.68 -6.40
CA SER A 150 -19.25 35.46 -6.67
C SER A 150 -17.77 35.72 -6.36
N HIS A 151 -17.45 35.86 -5.08
CA HIS A 151 -16.08 35.83 -4.55
C HIS A 151 -15.51 34.39 -4.47
N ASN A 152 -15.84 33.53 -5.43
CA ASN A 152 -15.35 32.16 -5.43
C ASN A 152 -14.09 32.07 -6.31
N LYS A 153 -12.94 32.52 -5.76
CA LYS A 153 -11.62 32.12 -6.28
C LYS A 153 -11.41 30.65 -5.90
N THR A 154 -12.11 29.74 -6.58
CA THR A 154 -11.92 28.31 -6.36
C THR A 154 -10.50 27.95 -6.80
N PHE A 155 -9.67 27.53 -5.84
CA PHE A 155 -8.32 27.04 -6.12
C PHE A 155 -8.38 25.89 -7.15
N ASN A 156 -7.74 26.08 -8.31
CA ASN A 156 -7.63 25.05 -9.35
C ASN A 156 -6.30 24.33 -9.21
N LEU A 157 -6.33 23.11 -8.68
CA LEU A 157 -5.14 22.29 -8.45
C LEU A 157 -4.39 21.98 -9.75
N GLN A 158 -5.10 21.68 -10.84
CA GLN A 158 -4.45 21.35 -12.11
C GLN A 158 -3.72 22.57 -12.68
N PHE A 159 -4.30 23.77 -12.56
CA PHE A 159 -3.64 25.01 -12.95
C PHE A 159 -2.40 25.28 -12.10
N PHE A 160 -2.51 25.13 -10.77
CA PHE A 160 -1.36 25.29 -9.87
C PHE A 160 -0.22 24.35 -10.26
N LEU A 161 -0.49 23.05 -10.43
CA LEU A 161 0.56 22.08 -10.77
C LEU A 161 1.19 22.34 -12.14
N ASN A 162 0.38 22.54 -13.20
CA ASN A 162 0.90 22.59 -14.57
C ASN A 162 1.37 23.96 -15.02
N GLU A 163 0.81 25.04 -14.47
CA GLU A 163 1.20 26.41 -14.84
C GLU A 163 2.10 27.03 -13.78
N THR A 164 1.73 26.95 -12.49
CA THR A 164 2.51 27.57 -11.41
C THR A 164 3.76 26.75 -11.08
N CYS A 165 3.63 25.44 -10.94
CA CYS A 165 4.75 24.51 -10.68
C CYS A 165 5.30 23.88 -11.97
N LYS A 166 5.17 24.56 -13.10
CA LYS A 166 5.61 24.05 -14.42
C LYS A 166 7.09 23.66 -14.41
N ASN A 167 7.93 24.43 -13.72
CA ASN A 167 9.38 24.24 -13.66
C ASN A 167 9.83 23.39 -12.47
N ALA A 168 8.90 22.76 -11.72
CA ALA A 168 9.27 21.83 -10.66
C ALA A 168 10.20 20.73 -11.18
N MET A 169 11.19 20.36 -10.36
CA MET A 169 12.08 19.25 -10.69
C MET A 169 11.33 17.91 -10.62
N ASN A 170 11.88 16.88 -11.27
CA ASN A 170 11.35 15.52 -11.12
C ASN A 170 11.74 14.93 -9.77
N MET A 171 10.91 14.05 -9.23
CA MET A 171 11.17 13.34 -7.98
C MET A 171 12.50 12.59 -8.02
N SER A 172 12.80 11.95 -9.15
CA SER A 172 14.08 11.26 -9.36
C SER A 172 15.28 12.22 -9.26
N ASP A 173 15.15 13.43 -9.81
CA ASP A 173 16.20 14.46 -9.75
C ASP A 173 16.35 15.01 -8.34
N PHE A 174 15.24 15.24 -7.65
CA PHE A 174 15.25 15.64 -6.24
C PHE A 174 16.00 14.64 -5.38
N VAL A 175 15.64 13.34 -5.45
CA VAL A 175 16.32 12.29 -4.70
C VAL A 175 17.82 12.28 -5.02
N ASN A 176 18.19 12.43 -6.30
CA ASN A 176 19.59 12.47 -6.74
C ASN A 176 20.37 13.70 -6.28
N SER A 177 19.72 14.85 -6.19
CA SER A 177 20.32 16.11 -5.76
C SER A 177 20.70 16.14 -4.28
N ILE A 178 20.03 15.33 -3.44
CA ILE A 178 20.28 15.28 -2.00
C ILE A 178 21.69 14.75 -1.72
N LYS A 179 22.55 15.64 -1.20
CA LYS A 179 23.89 15.32 -0.71
C LYS A 179 23.85 15.22 0.81
N LEU A 180 23.88 14.00 1.31
CA LEU A 180 23.87 13.74 2.75
C LEU A 180 25.23 14.04 3.38
N GLN A 181 25.20 14.60 4.59
CA GLN A 181 26.38 14.87 5.42
C GLN A 181 26.44 13.92 6.62
N LEU A 182 27.63 13.70 7.19
CA LEU A 182 27.76 12.85 8.39
C LEU A 182 26.93 13.38 9.57
N SER A 183 26.75 14.70 9.66
CA SER A 183 25.84 15.32 10.63
C SER A 183 24.39 14.90 10.45
N ASP A 184 23.95 14.62 9.22
CA ASP A 184 22.59 14.14 8.95
C ASP A 184 22.43 12.71 9.49
N LEU A 185 23.42 11.84 9.27
CA LEU A 185 23.47 10.49 9.84
C LEU A 185 23.45 10.53 11.38
N GLU A 186 24.28 11.38 11.98
CA GLU A 186 24.30 11.55 13.44
C GLU A 186 22.98 12.10 13.97
N SER A 187 22.33 13.00 13.23
CA SER A 187 21.00 13.48 13.57
C SER A 187 19.97 12.35 13.52
N VAL A 188 20.06 11.42 12.57
CA VAL A 188 19.21 10.22 12.53
C VAL A 188 19.48 9.30 13.72
N GLY A 189 20.75 9.10 14.08
CA GLY A 189 21.12 8.33 15.27
C GLY A 189 20.57 8.93 16.58
N LYS A 190 20.53 10.26 16.69
CA LYS A 190 20.09 10.99 17.88
C LYS A 190 18.56 11.17 17.97
N LEU A 191 17.92 11.55 16.87
CA LEU A 191 16.48 11.83 16.82
C LEU A 191 15.64 10.56 16.58
N GLY A 192 16.28 9.49 16.12
CA GLY A 192 15.62 8.29 15.64
C GLY A 192 15.27 8.35 14.16
N TYR A 193 14.95 7.20 13.58
CA TYR A 193 14.73 7.03 12.15
C TYR A 193 13.63 7.94 11.58
N ILE A 194 12.45 7.93 12.18
CA ILE A 194 11.29 8.68 11.68
C ILE A 194 11.58 10.19 11.71
N GLU A 195 11.99 10.72 12.85
CA GLU A 195 12.23 12.17 13.01
C GLU A 195 13.46 12.63 12.23
N GLY A 196 14.55 11.88 12.31
CA GLY A 196 15.80 12.20 11.64
C GLY A 196 15.66 12.20 10.12
N LEU A 197 15.07 11.14 9.55
CA LEU A 197 14.91 11.03 8.10
C LEU A 197 13.88 12.03 7.57
N SER A 198 12.77 12.23 8.29
CA SER A 198 11.79 13.27 7.93
C SER A 198 12.44 14.65 7.89
N LYS A 199 13.28 14.97 8.89
CA LYS A 199 13.99 16.26 8.96
C LYS A 199 14.93 16.46 7.77
N ILE A 200 15.64 15.41 7.34
CA ILE A 200 16.51 15.48 6.16
C ILE A 200 15.68 15.80 4.91
N ILE A 201 14.59 15.07 4.69
CA ILE A 201 13.76 15.23 3.48
C ILE A 201 13.10 16.62 3.47
N ILE A 202 12.47 17.02 4.58
CA ILE A 202 11.81 18.32 4.72
C ILE A 202 12.81 19.47 4.55
N LYS A 203 14.01 19.37 5.13
CA LYS A 203 15.06 20.39 4.96
C LYS A 203 15.41 20.59 3.48
N ASN A 204 15.53 19.51 2.71
CA ASN A 204 15.85 19.60 1.28
C ASN A 204 14.67 20.10 0.45
N LEU A 205 13.43 19.72 0.80
CA LEU A 205 12.22 20.29 0.16
C LEU A 205 12.07 21.79 0.42
N ASN A 206 12.33 22.23 1.65
CA ASN A 206 12.23 23.63 2.05
C ASN A 206 13.38 24.50 1.53
N ALA A 207 14.46 23.88 1.05
CA ALA A 207 15.51 24.60 0.32
C ALA A 207 15.08 24.96 -1.11
N LEU A 208 13.98 24.40 -1.60
CA LEU A 208 13.37 24.72 -2.89
C LEU A 208 12.20 25.68 -2.70
N ASP A 209 12.00 26.56 -3.68
CA ASP A 209 10.76 27.33 -3.77
C ASP A 209 9.57 26.38 -3.89
N VAL A 210 8.41 26.78 -3.36
CA VAL A 210 7.19 25.96 -3.40
C VAL A 210 6.88 25.51 -4.83
N THR A 211 7.10 26.36 -5.82
CA THR A 211 6.83 26.08 -7.24
C THR A 211 7.85 25.14 -7.89
N GLU A 212 8.99 24.89 -7.23
CA GLU A 212 10.07 24.05 -7.72
C GLU A 212 10.08 22.64 -7.10
N ARG A 213 9.28 22.42 -6.05
CA ARG A 213 9.21 21.15 -5.32
C ARG A 213 8.61 20.04 -6.21
N PRO A 214 9.15 18.81 -6.18
CA PRO A 214 8.65 17.69 -6.98
C PRO A 214 7.35 17.08 -6.42
N VAL A 215 6.86 17.55 -5.27
CA VAL A 215 5.75 16.91 -4.56
C VAL A 215 4.91 17.92 -3.80
N HIS A 216 3.59 17.74 -3.87
CA HIS A 216 2.61 18.53 -3.14
C HIS A 216 1.49 17.65 -2.57
N CYS A 217 0.88 18.12 -1.49
CA CYS A 217 -0.28 17.48 -0.87
C CYS A 217 -1.50 18.41 -1.00
N SER A 218 -2.60 17.91 -1.58
CA SER A 218 -3.83 18.71 -1.70
C SER A 218 -4.76 18.57 -0.49
N ASP A 219 -4.59 17.50 0.29
CA ASP A 219 -5.36 17.21 1.50
C ASP A 219 -4.50 16.39 2.49
N SER A 220 -4.01 17.05 3.53
CA SER A 220 -3.15 16.45 4.56
C SER A 220 -3.85 15.44 5.47
N LYS A 221 -5.19 15.43 5.51
CA LYS A 221 -5.94 14.44 6.31
C LYS A 221 -6.06 13.11 5.59
N ARG A 222 -6.08 13.15 4.26
CA ARG A 222 -6.19 11.99 3.37
C ARG A 222 -4.87 11.67 2.67
N ASP A 223 -3.77 12.31 3.08
CA ASP A 223 -2.44 12.17 2.48
C ASP A 223 -2.49 12.16 0.94
N THR A 224 -3.29 13.06 0.35
CA THR A 224 -3.52 13.06 -1.11
C THR A 224 -2.36 13.75 -1.82
N MET A 225 -1.39 12.95 -2.27
CA MET A 225 -0.14 13.41 -2.86
C MET A 225 -0.21 13.54 -4.38
N TYR A 226 0.53 14.52 -4.90
CA TYR A 226 0.81 14.74 -6.31
C TYR A 226 2.31 14.81 -6.47
N VAL A 227 2.85 14.05 -7.41
CA VAL A 227 4.29 13.94 -7.66
C VAL A 227 4.57 14.29 -9.09
N LYS A 228 5.60 15.11 -9.31
CA LYS A 228 6.17 15.34 -10.63
C LYS A 228 7.30 14.36 -10.86
N ASP A 229 7.19 13.57 -11.90
CA ASP A 229 8.26 12.67 -12.36
C ASP A 229 8.11 12.47 -13.87
N GLU A 230 9.21 12.21 -14.58
CA GLU A 230 9.21 12.15 -16.06
C GLU A 230 8.50 13.36 -16.73
N ASP A 231 8.73 14.55 -16.16
CA ASP A 231 8.16 15.84 -16.55
C ASP A 231 6.63 15.94 -16.50
N LYS A 232 5.97 15.05 -15.74
CA LYS A 232 4.51 14.99 -15.61
C LYS A 232 4.08 15.01 -14.15
N TRP A 233 3.03 15.79 -13.88
CA TRP A 233 2.33 15.73 -12.61
C TRP A 233 1.32 14.60 -12.60
N GLU A 234 1.45 13.70 -11.64
CA GLU A 234 0.52 12.60 -11.44
C GLU A 234 0.03 12.57 -9.99
N LYS A 235 -1.24 12.22 -9.82
CA LYS A 235 -1.81 11.95 -8.50
C LYS A 235 -1.36 10.56 -8.06
N GLU A 236 -0.85 10.45 -6.84
CA GLU A 236 -0.50 9.15 -6.26
C GLU A 236 -1.75 8.30 -5.98
N ASN A 237 -1.54 6.97 -5.97
CA ASN A 237 -2.54 6.02 -5.49
C ASN A 237 -2.58 6.00 -3.95
N GLU A 238 -3.47 5.19 -3.37
CA GLU A 238 -3.60 5.07 -1.91
C GLU A 238 -2.30 4.57 -1.23
N GLU A 239 -1.47 3.85 -1.97
CA GLU A 239 -0.20 3.30 -1.48
C GLU A 239 0.96 4.30 -1.55
N ASN A 240 0.81 5.43 -2.28
CA ASN A 240 1.83 6.47 -2.43
C ASN A 240 3.24 5.95 -2.79
N HIS A 241 3.30 5.00 -3.73
CA HIS A 241 4.54 4.30 -4.08
C HIS A 241 5.70 5.22 -4.48
N LYS A 242 5.48 6.30 -5.23
CA LYS A 242 6.59 7.16 -5.68
C LYS A 242 7.20 7.92 -4.51
N VAL A 243 6.36 8.39 -3.58
CA VAL A 243 6.81 9.08 -2.36
C VAL A 243 7.53 8.10 -1.44
N LEU A 244 6.97 6.90 -1.23
CA LEU A 244 7.60 5.86 -0.40
C LEU A 244 8.94 5.40 -0.99
N LYS A 245 9.02 5.22 -2.31
CA LYS A 245 10.27 4.88 -3.00
C LYS A 245 11.32 5.98 -2.82
N ALA A 246 10.94 7.25 -2.94
CA ALA A 246 11.85 8.37 -2.68
C ALA A 246 12.36 8.37 -1.23
N ILE A 247 11.49 8.10 -0.24
CA ILE A 247 11.89 7.95 1.16
C ILE A 247 12.89 6.80 1.32
N GLU A 248 12.62 5.66 0.71
CA GLU A 248 13.48 4.48 0.78
C GLU A 248 14.85 4.72 0.13
N ASP A 249 14.89 5.37 -1.04
CA ASP A 249 16.12 5.72 -1.73
C ASP A 249 16.99 6.68 -0.88
N ILE A 250 16.37 7.65 -0.21
CA ILE A 250 17.07 8.56 0.71
C ILE A 250 17.52 7.82 1.97
N ALA A 251 16.70 6.90 2.51
CA ALA A 251 17.09 6.04 3.63
C ALA A 251 18.31 5.18 3.28
N ASN A 252 18.34 4.61 2.08
CA ASN A 252 19.43 3.80 1.55
C ASN A 252 20.70 4.63 1.32
N LYS A 253 20.58 5.90 0.92
CA LYS A 253 21.73 6.83 0.90
C LYS A 253 22.25 7.08 2.31
N ASN A 254 21.37 7.29 3.28
CA ASN A 254 21.74 7.54 4.67
C ASN A 254 22.43 6.32 5.31
N SER A 255 21.92 5.10 5.09
CA SER A 255 22.51 3.88 5.63
C SER A 255 23.94 3.62 5.12
N LYS A 256 24.23 3.97 3.87
CA LYS A 256 25.59 3.87 3.28
C LYS A 256 26.60 4.75 4.00
N MET A 257 26.18 5.85 4.63
CA MET A 257 27.07 6.74 5.38
C MET A 257 27.63 6.11 6.65
N VAL A 258 27.00 5.06 7.18
CA VAL A 258 27.47 4.35 8.39
C VAL A 258 28.90 3.82 8.21
N LYS A 259 29.26 3.38 7.00
CA LYS A 259 30.62 2.94 6.68
C LYS A 259 31.63 4.08 6.82
N GLU A 260 31.31 5.25 6.28
CA GLU A 260 32.18 6.43 6.37
C GLU A 260 32.29 6.93 7.82
N TRP A 261 31.18 6.92 8.55
CA TRP A 261 31.17 7.30 9.96
C TRP A 261 32.08 6.39 10.79
N LYS A 262 32.04 5.06 10.56
CA LYS A 262 32.92 4.09 11.22
C LYS A 262 34.40 4.35 10.92
N GLN A 263 34.73 4.69 9.68
CA GLN A 263 36.12 4.99 9.29
C GLN A 263 36.66 6.23 10.01
N LYS A 264 35.82 7.25 10.22
CA LYS A 264 36.17 8.47 10.95
C LYS A 264 36.12 8.33 12.47
N ASN A 265 35.55 7.25 12.98
CA ASN A 265 35.40 6.97 14.42
C ASN A 265 35.89 5.54 14.75
N PRO A 266 37.17 5.20 14.49
CA PRO A 266 37.69 3.83 14.65
C PRO A 266 37.59 3.29 16.08
N GLU A 267 37.56 4.17 17.09
CA GLU A 267 37.39 3.81 18.50
C GLU A 267 36.02 3.18 18.81
N CYS A 268 35.05 3.27 17.89
CA CYS A 268 33.77 2.57 18.04
C CYS A 268 33.91 1.04 17.99
N ALA A 269 35.05 0.53 17.54
CA ALA A 269 35.38 -0.90 17.59
C ALA A 269 35.74 -1.38 19.01
N SER A 270 36.05 -0.47 19.93
CA SER A 270 36.37 -0.80 21.32
C SER A 270 35.09 -0.84 22.15
N SER A 271 34.79 -1.98 22.77
CA SER A 271 33.63 -2.16 23.67
C SER A 271 33.64 -1.26 24.90
N LYS A 272 34.77 -0.60 25.20
CA LYS A 272 34.92 0.33 26.33
C LYS A 272 34.72 1.79 25.94
N SER A 273 34.52 2.09 24.66
CA SER A 273 34.36 3.46 24.16
C SER A 273 32.89 3.86 24.13
N HIS A 274 32.58 5.08 24.58
CA HIS A 274 31.24 5.67 24.39
C HIS A 274 30.83 5.72 22.90
N LYS A 275 31.80 5.77 21.98
CA LYS A 275 31.50 5.72 20.54
C LYS A 275 30.97 4.37 20.07
N ALA A 276 31.17 3.27 20.80
CA ALA A 276 30.56 1.98 20.49
C ALA A 276 29.04 2.02 20.70
N ASP A 277 28.58 2.70 21.76
CA ASP A 277 27.15 2.90 22.03
C ASP A 277 26.52 3.78 20.95
N VAL A 278 27.18 4.89 20.60
CA VAL A 278 26.74 5.80 19.54
C VAL A 278 26.67 5.08 18.20
N TYR A 279 27.69 4.29 17.86
CA TYR A 279 27.70 3.49 16.63
C TYR A 279 26.56 2.48 16.60
N SER A 280 26.29 1.80 17.72
CA SER A 280 25.18 0.84 17.82
C SER A 280 23.84 1.52 17.63
N HIS A 281 23.64 2.70 18.22
CA HIS A 281 22.44 3.51 18.01
C HIS A 281 22.29 3.94 16.55
N ILE A 282 23.36 4.47 15.93
CA ILE A 282 23.36 4.83 14.51
C ILE A 282 23.02 3.63 13.65
N MET A 283 23.59 2.44 13.93
CA MET A 283 23.32 1.22 13.16
C MET A 283 21.83 0.82 13.25
N ILE A 284 21.26 0.82 14.45
CA ILE A 284 19.84 0.49 14.64
C ILE A 284 18.95 1.48 13.88
N GLN A 285 19.20 2.78 14.02
CA GLN A 285 18.36 3.81 13.42
C GLN A 285 18.55 3.90 11.90
N ALA A 286 19.78 3.86 11.39
CA ALA A 286 20.06 4.06 9.97
C ALA A 286 19.88 2.78 9.11
N VAL A 287 20.02 1.59 9.69
CA VAL A 287 20.01 0.33 8.94
C VAL A 287 18.80 -0.55 9.29
N CYS A 288 18.53 -0.76 10.58
CA CYS A 288 17.50 -1.72 11.01
C CYS A 288 16.08 -1.12 11.08
N SER A 289 15.94 0.20 11.06
CA SER A 289 14.65 0.88 11.27
C SER A 289 13.89 1.19 9.97
N ASN A 290 14.48 0.91 8.79
CA ASN A 290 13.79 1.05 7.51
C ASN A 290 12.78 -0.10 7.31
N ASN A 291 11.49 0.25 7.30
CA ASN A 291 10.37 -0.65 7.04
C ASN A 291 9.12 0.15 6.69
N ASP A 292 8.13 -0.51 6.09
CA ASP A 292 6.90 0.14 5.61
C ASP A 292 6.17 0.93 6.70
N VAL A 293 6.10 0.43 7.93
CA VAL A 293 5.40 1.11 9.03
C VAL A 293 6.06 2.45 9.35
N ASN A 294 7.39 2.47 9.41
CA ASN A 294 8.14 3.69 9.68
C ASN A 294 8.14 4.63 8.48
N ASN A 295 8.25 4.11 7.26
CA ASN A 295 8.22 4.90 6.02
C ASN A 295 6.88 5.61 5.84
N ASN A 296 5.77 4.93 6.17
CA ASN A 296 4.44 5.55 6.19
C ASN A 296 4.32 6.68 7.23
N LYS A 297 4.99 6.58 8.38
CA LYS A 297 5.00 7.69 9.37
C LYS A 297 5.80 8.89 8.85
N ILE A 298 6.88 8.65 8.12
CA ILE A 298 7.68 9.70 7.46
C ILE A 298 6.85 10.37 6.36
N LEU A 299 6.16 9.59 5.53
CA LEU A 299 5.25 10.10 4.51
C LEU A 299 4.22 11.07 5.09
N LYS A 300 3.57 10.71 6.21
CA LYS A 300 2.60 11.60 6.90
C LYS A 300 3.21 12.90 7.39
N LYS A 301 4.48 12.90 7.78
CA LYS A 301 5.20 14.13 8.15
C LYS A 301 5.48 14.99 6.93
N ILE A 302 5.91 14.38 5.83
CA ILE A 302 6.15 15.08 4.56
C ILE A 302 4.84 15.67 4.03
N ALA A 303 3.76 14.90 3.98
CA ALA A 303 2.45 15.34 3.48
C ALA A 303 1.96 16.61 4.17
N LYS A 304 2.11 16.69 5.50
CA LYS A 304 1.78 17.89 6.28
C LYS A 304 2.62 19.11 5.90
N GLU A 305 3.90 18.92 5.61
CA GLU A 305 4.82 19.99 5.25
C GLU A 305 4.59 20.50 3.81
N VAL A 306 4.25 19.61 2.88
CA VAL A 306 4.05 19.95 1.46
C VAL A 306 2.59 20.22 1.11
N THR A 307 1.75 20.48 2.11
CA THR A 307 0.34 20.82 1.89
C THR A 307 0.22 22.15 1.18
N ILE A 308 -0.59 22.18 0.12
CA ILE A 308 -0.81 23.40 -0.66
C ILE A 308 -1.69 24.36 0.14
N ASP A 309 -1.19 25.58 0.32
CA ASP A 309 -1.95 26.69 0.87
C ASP A 309 -3.00 27.17 -0.14
N LYS A 310 -4.28 27.04 0.23
CA LYS A 310 -5.43 27.40 -0.60
C LYS A 310 -5.96 28.77 -0.17
N TYR A 311 -5.27 29.85 -0.56
CA TYR A 311 -5.70 31.22 -0.30
C TYR A 311 -5.79 32.04 -1.59
#